data_AF-A0A6I2WYT4-F1
#
_entry.id   AF-A0A6I2WYT4-F1
#
_cell.length_a   1.000
_cell.length_b   1.000
_cell.length_c   1.000
_cell.angle_alpha   90.00
_cell.angle_beta   90.00
_cell.angle_gamma   90.00
#
_symmetry.space_group_name_H-M   'P 1'
#
loop_
_entity.id
_entity.type
_entity.pdbx_description
1 polymer ?
#
loop_
_entity_poly.entity_id
_entity_poly.type
_entity_poly.pdbx_seq_one_letter_code
_entity_poly.pdbx_strand_id
1 'polypeptide(L)' 'LSAADTTLLMVGGGLYSAGAAVYATKRPNPSVQHFGFHEVFHTLVVAAAVLHFILVVRLISSA' A
#
# COMPACT_ATOMS: atom_id res chain seq x y z
N LEU A 1 -1.05 18.98 6.82
CA LEU A 1 -0.80 18.13 5.64
C LEU A 1 -0.93 19.00 4.40
N SER A 2 0.13 19.10 3.61
CA SER A 2 0.03 19.66 2.25
C SER A 2 -0.83 18.76 1.36
N ALA A 3 -1.24 19.25 0.18
CA ALA A 3 -1.96 18.42 -0.79
C ALA A 3 -1.19 17.14 -1.16
N ALA A 4 0.14 17.22 -1.25
CA ALA A 4 1.01 16.08 -1.47
C ALA A 4 0.98 15.07 -0.31
N ASP A 5 1.04 15.55 0.94
CA ASP A 5 1.02 14.67 2.12
C ASP A 5 -0.33 13.96 2.26
N THR A 6 -1.44 14.68 2.02
CA THR A 6 -2.78 14.08 2.00
C THR A 6 -2.92 13.04 0.89
N THR A 7 -2.32 13.27 -0.28
CA THR A 7 -2.33 12.30 -1.39
C THR A 7 -1.56 11.03 -1.00
N LEU A 8 -0.36 11.16 -0.43
CA LEU A 8 0.43 10.02 0.05
C LEU A 8 -0.34 9.21 1.11
N LEU A 9 -0.99 9.90 2.05
CA LEU A 9 -1.79 9.26 3.09
C LEU A 9 -2.98 8.48 2.50
N MET A 10 -3.76 9.13 1.62
CA MET A 10 -4.96 8.51 1.05
C MET A 10 -4.63 7.35 0.12
N VAL A 11 -3.61 7.50 -0.74
CA VAL A 11 -3.19 6.42 -1.64
C VAL A 11 -2.54 5.27 -0.86
N GLY A 12 -1.63 5.56 0.07
CA GLY A 12 -1.00 4.54 0.91
C GLY A 12 -2.03 3.77 1.76
N GLY A 13 -2.95 4.49 2.41
CA GLY A 13 -4.05 3.88 3.14
C GLY A 13 -4.96 3.03 2.24
N GLY A 14 -5.30 3.54 1.04
CA GLY A 14 -6.07 2.80 0.05
C GLY A 14 -5.40 1.50 -0.40
N LEU A 15 -4.08 1.51 -0.61
CA LEU A 15 -3.30 0.32 -0.93
C LEU A 15 -3.28 -0.70 0.21
N TYR A 16 -3.13 -0.24 1.46
CA TYR A 16 -3.26 -1.12 2.64
C TYR A 16 -4.64 -1.78 2.70
N SER A 17 -5.71 -1.01 2.52
CA SER A 17 -7.08 -1.53 2.52
C SER A 17 -7.33 -2.51 1.37
N ALA A 18 -6.84 -2.19 0.16
CA ALA A 18 -6.93 -3.10 -0.98
C ALA A 18 -6.16 -4.40 -0.73
N GLY A 19 -4.95 -4.32 -0.15
CA GLY A 19 -4.19 -5.49 0.27
C GLY A 19 -4.97 -6.33 1.28
N ALA A 20 -5.54 -5.73 2.32
CA ALA A 20 -6.36 -6.44 3.29
C ALA A 20 -7.56 -7.15 2.65
N ALA A 21 -8.23 -6.51 1.69
CA ALA A 21 -9.32 -7.11 0.93
C ALA A 21 -8.85 -8.31 0.08
N VAL A 22 -7.69 -8.19 -0.59
CA VAL A 22 -7.07 -9.30 -1.35
C VAL A 22 -6.75 -10.48 -0.42
N TYR A 23 -6.16 -10.21 0.74
CA TYR A 23 -5.82 -11.25 1.71
C TYR A 23 -7.07 -11.95 2.27
N ALA A 24 -8.12 -11.19 2.58
CA ALA A 24 -9.38 -11.71 3.11
C ALA A 24 -10.14 -12.57 2.07
N THR A 25 -10.20 -12.09 0.82
CA THR A 25 -10.92 -12.78 -0.27
C THR A 25 -10.11 -13.89 -0.93
N LYS A 26 -8.79 -13.93 -0.67
CA LYS A 26 -7.81 -14.82 -1.32
C LYS A 26 -7.86 -14.74 -2.85
N ARG A 27 -8.17 -13.55 -3.38
CA ARG A 27 -8.25 -13.23 -4.81
C ARG A 27 -7.74 -11.80 -5.04
N PRO A 28 -7.19 -11.46 -6.23
CA PRO A 28 -7.02 -12.33 -7.40
C PRO A 28 -5.84 -13.30 -7.26
N ASN A 29 -5.77 -14.29 -8.15
CA ASN A 29 -4.63 -15.19 -8.29
C ASN A 29 -4.10 -15.13 -9.74
N PRO A 30 -3.33 -14.09 -10.10
CA PRO A 30 -2.86 -13.86 -11.47
C PRO A 30 -2.11 -15.06 -12.08
N SER A 31 -1.30 -15.74 -11.28
CA SER A 31 -0.65 -16.99 -11.63
C SER A 31 -0.58 -17.90 -10.43
N VAL A 32 -1.32 -19.01 -10.49
CA VAL A 32 -1.35 -20.02 -9.41
C VAL A 32 0.04 -20.56 -9.07
N GLN A 33 0.96 -20.52 -10.03
CA GLN A 33 2.27 -21.16 -9.92
C GLN A 33 3.39 -20.19 -9.51
N HIS A 34 3.23 -18.87 -9.72
CA HIS A 34 4.31 -17.90 -9.52
C HIS A 34 3.90 -16.64 -8.73
N PHE A 35 2.64 -16.23 -8.80
CA PHE A 35 2.19 -14.95 -8.27
C PHE A 35 0.70 -14.98 -7.94
N GLY A 36 0.39 -15.46 -6.75
CA GLY A 36 -0.97 -15.60 -6.25
C GLY A 36 -1.42 -14.44 -5.38
N PHE A 37 -2.53 -14.66 -4.67
CA PHE A 37 -3.15 -13.60 -3.86
C PHE A 37 -2.22 -13.10 -2.75
N HIS A 38 -1.33 -13.96 -2.24
CA HIS A 38 -0.42 -13.61 -1.16
C HIS A 38 0.68 -12.66 -1.65
N GLU A 39 1.21 -12.90 -2.85
CA GLU A 39 2.19 -12.05 -3.50
C GLU A 39 1.56 -10.71 -3.94
N VAL A 40 0.31 -10.72 -4.40
CA VAL A 40 -0.46 -9.49 -4.66
C VAL A 40 -0.63 -8.68 -3.37
N PHE A 41 -1.03 -9.33 -2.26
CA PHE A 41 -1.14 -8.70 -0.95
C PHE A 41 0.19 -8.06 -0.52
N HIS A 42 1.28 -8.82 -0.56
CA HIS A 42 2.61 -8.32 -0.19
C HIS A 42 3.04 -7.15 -1.05
N THR A 43 2.80 -7.19 -2.36
CA THR A 43 3.14 -6.10 -3.28
C THR A 43 2.39 -4.82 -2.92
N LEU A 44 1.09 -4.92 -2.64
CA LEU A 44 0.26 -3.78 -2.21
C LEU A 44 0.75 -3.22 -0.86
N VAL A 45 1.07 -4.08 0.10
CA VAL A 45 1.59 -3.68 1.42
C VAL A 45 2.96 -2.99 1.30
N VAL A 46 3.87 -3.51 0.47
CA VAL A 46 5.19 -2.90 0.25
C VAL A 46 5.02 -1.52 -0.39
N ALA A 47 4.19 -1.38 -1.43
CA ALA A 47 3.91 -0.09 -2.05
C ALA A 47 3.28 0.90 -1.05
N ALA A 48 2.31 0.45 -0.26
CA ALA A 48 1.69 1.25 0.80
C ALA A 48 2.70 1.72 1.85
N ALA A 49 3.58 0.82 2.30
CA ALA A 49 4.62 1.12 3.28
C ALA A 49 5.63 2.15 2.75
N VAL A 50 6.02 2.07 1.47
CA VAL A 50 6.89 3.06 0.83
C VAL A 50 6.23 4.44 0.84
N LEU A 51 4.96 4.55 0.45
CA LEU A 51 4.24 5.83 0.47
C LEU A 51 4.10 6.40 1.88
N HIS A 52 3.81 5.54 2.86
CA HIS A 52 3.69 5.95 4.26
C HIS A 52 5.04 6.41 4.83
N PHE A 53 6.13 5.71 4.49
CA PHE A 53 7.49 6.12 4.87
C PHE A 53 7.84 7.50 4.29
N ILE A 54 7.58 7.73 3.00
CA ILE A 54 7.81 9.04 2.36
C ILE A 54 6.98 10.13 3.04
N LEU A 55 5.72 9.85 3.39
CA LEU A 55 4.88 10.79 4.14
C LEU A 55 5.51 11.16 5.49
N VAL A 56 5.95 10.18 6.27
CA VAL A 56 6.58 10.43 7.57
C VAL A 56 7.86 11.25 7.39
N VAL A 57 8.73 10.89 6.43
CA VAL A 57 9.94 11.66 6.11
C VAL A 57 9.61 13.11 5.77
N ARG A 58 8.60 13.35 4.92
CA ARG A 58 8.17 14.71 4.59
C ARG A 58 7.70 15.49 5.81
N LEU A 59 6.88 14.87 6.66
CA LEU A 59 6.34 15.51 7.86
C LEU A 59 7.46 15.96 8.81
N ILE A 60 8.44 15.09 9.07
CA ILE A 60 9.56 15.42 9.97
C ILE A 60 10.54 16.42 9.34
N SER A 61 10.70 16.42 8.02
CA SER A 61 11.58 17.38 7.34
C SER A 61 10.95 18.76 7.11
N SER A 62 9.63 18.87 7.27
CA SER A 62 8.87 20.13 7.14
C SER A 62 8.52 20.80 8.48
N ALA A 63 8.92 20.19 9.59
CA ALA A 63 8.78 20.72 10.94
C ALA A 63 9.98 21.60 11.31
#